data_AF-A0A424Z0X0-F1
#
_entry.id   AF-A0A424Z0X0-F1
#
_cell.length_a   1.000
_cell.length_b   1.000
_cell.length_c   1.000
_cell.angle_alpha   90.00
_cell.angle_beta   90.00
_cell.angle_gamma   90.00
#
_symmetry.space_group_name_H-M   'P 1'
#
loop_
_entity.id
_entity.type
_entity.pdbx_description
1 polymer ?
#
loop_
_entity_poly.entity_id
_entity_poly.type
_entity_poly.pdbx_seq_one_letter_code
_entity_poly.pdbx_strand_id
1 'polypeptide(L)'
;MQYFNSIKVPELLSEKAIRYAHEFDLNEELAKHIVYSKDLDLFNLLIKRYDSESRVTSTLVVRTLTAIVPELRREGLDTTGLKDNHFVQLFDMIAEGTIAKEAIDHVLRYLCKNPEKTTEDAASDLSLIGVGKVEIEEFIVQLVEEKQDFINEKGMGAVGPLMGIVMKEFRGKVDGQVVNNTLAQKIKEYLSEE
;
A
#
# COMPACT_ATOMS: atom_id res chain seq x y z
N MET A 1 33.45 23.86 31.94
CA MET A 1 32.17 23.32 32.45
C MET A 1 30.94 23.88 31.73
N GLN A 2 30.87 25.19 31.40
CA GLN A 2 29.71 25.76 30.69
C GLN A 2 29.45 25.14 29.29
N TYR A 3 30.49 24.79 28.53
CA TYR A 3 30.35 24.18 27.19
C TYR A 3 29.72 22.77 27.21
N PHE A 4 30.01 21.96 28.24
CA PHE A 4 29.45 20.61 28.35
C PHE A 4 27.96 20.64 28.66
N ASN A 5 27.53 21.59 29.51
CA ASN A 5 26.12 21.78 29.87
C ASN A 5 25.27 22.40 28.76
N SER A 6 25.88 23.00 27.73
CA SER A 6 25.17 23.51 26.55
C SER A 6 24.90 22.45 25.48
N ILE A 7 25.46 21.24 25.63
CA ILE A 7 25.20 20.13 24.70
C ILE A 7 23.88 19.49 25.09
N LYS A 8 22.86 19.63 24.24
CA LYS A 8 21.58 18.95 24.41
C LYS A 8 21.79 17.44 24.28
N VAL A 9 21.54 16.70 25.36
CA VAL A 9 21.57 15.23 25.33
C VAL A 9 20.52 14.76 24.33
N PRO A 10 20.91 13.96 23.30
CA PRO A 10 19.94 13.43 22.36
C PRO A 10 19.00 12.44 23.03
N GLU A 11 17.75 12.43 22.59
CA GLU A 11 16.74 11.43 22.96
C GLU A 11 17.26 10.02 22.61
N LEU A 12 17.08 9.05 23.50
CA LEU A 12 17.44 7.66 23.24
C LEU A 12 16.52 7.07 22.15
N LEU A 13 17.03 6.13 21.35
CA LEU A 13 16.20 5.44 20.35
C LEU A 13 15.00 4.72 20.97
N SER A 14 15.15 4.18 22.18
CA SER A 14 14.05 3.56 22.92
C SER A 14 12.96 4.56 23.30
N GLU A 15 13.35 5.76 23.75
CA GLU A 15 12.41 6.84 24.09
C GLU A 15 11.71 7.36 22.83
N LYS A 16 12.49 7.54 21.75
CA LYS A 16 11.97 7.92 20.45
C LYS A 16 10.95 6.92 19.91
N ALA A 17 11.19 5.61 20.06
CA ALA A 17 10.26 4.58 19.63
C ALA A 17 8.94 4.65 20.39
N ILE A 18 8.97 4.89 21.70
CA ILE A 18 7.76 5.10 22.50
C ILE A 18 7.01 6.34 22.01
N ARG A 19 7.73 7.46 21.81
CA ARG A 19 7.13 8.68 21.27
C ARG A 19 6.50 8.46 19.89
N TYR A 20 7.19 7.77 18.97
CA TYR A 20 6.69 7.50 17.62
C TYR A 20 5.45 6.60 17.63
N ALA A 21 5.37 5.63 18.56
CA ALA A 21 4.18 4.82 18.74
C ALA A 21 2.95 5.68 19.05
N HIS A 22 3.11 6.65 19.97
CA HIS A 22 2.02 7.56 20.34
C HIS A 22 1.72 8.65 19.29
N GLU A 23 2.76 9.28 18.75
CA GLU A 23 2.65 10.43 17.84
C GLU A 23 2.08 10.03 16.48
N PHE A 24 2.39 8.81 16.01
CA PHE A 24 2.02 8.35 14.68
C PHE A 24 1.03 7.17 14.68
N ASP A 25 0.41 6.88 15.83
CA ASP A 25 -0.51 5.76 16.04
C ASP A 25 0.05 4.43 15.51
N LEU A 26 1.32 4.18 15.82
CA LEU A 26 2.03 2.96 15.43
C LEU A 26 2.00 1.98 16.60
N ASN A 27 1.87 0.68 16.29
CA ASN A 27 2.18 -0.33 17.29
C ASN A 27 3.68 -0.26 17.67
N GLU A 28 4.01 -0.75 18.86
CA GLU A 28 5.39 -0.66 19.38
C GLU A 28 6.43 -1.29 18.45
N GLU A 29 6.07 -2.38 17.76
CA GLU A 29 6.98 -3.10 16.88
C GLU A 29 7.32 -2.27 15.64
N LEU A 30 6.32 -1.67 14.98
CA LEU A 30 6.50 -0.78 13.84
C LEU A 30 7.29 0.47 14.22
N ALA A 31 6.99 1.06 15.38
CA ALA A 31 7.72 2.22 15.88
C ALA A 31 9.20 1.89 16.14
N LYS A 32 9.49 0.73 16.77
CA LYS A 32 10.85 0.23 16.95
C LYS A 32 11.53 -0.05 15.60
N HIS A 33 10.85 -0.70 14.66
CA HIS A 33 11.41 -1.00 13.35
C HIS A 33 11.87 0.26 12.62
N ILE A 34 11.04 1.32 12.59
CA ILE A 34 11.42 2.53 11.86
C ILE A 34 12.49 3.35 12.58
N VAL A 35 12.42 3.49 13.90
CA VAL A 35 13.38 4.29 14.69
C VAL A 35 14.79 3.71 14.64
N TYR A 36 14.92 2.39 14.54
CA TYR A 36 16.21 1.70 14.42
C TYR A 36 16.62 1.47 12.96
N SER A 37 15.78 1.86 11.98
CA SER A 37 16.09 1.70 10.57
C SER A 37 17.01 2.79 10.03
N LYS A 38 17.71 2.47 8.94
CA LYS A 38 18.43 3.47 8.12
C LYS A 38 17.47 4.44 7.40
N ASP A 39 16.19 4.09 7.31
CA ASP A 39 15.19 4.81 6.52
C ASP A 39 14.41 5.82 7.40
N LEU A 40 14.86 6.07 8.63
CA LEU A 40 14.24 6.99 9.58
C LEU A 40 14.08 8.41 9.01
N ASP A 41 15.09 8.92 8.33
CA ASP A 41 15.05 10.28 7.75
C ASP A 41 14.03 10.36 6.60
N LEU A 42 13.99 9.34 5.75
CA LEU A 42 12.98 9.22 4.70
C LEU A 42 11.58 9.11 5.29
N PHE A 43 11.40 8.32 6.34
CA PHE A 43 10.13 8.26 7.06
C PHE A 43 9.69 9.63 7.58
N ASN A 44 10.57 10.36 8.27
CA ASN A 44 10.26 11.70 8.79
C ASN A 44 9.88 12.67 7.67
N LEU A 45 10.57 12.60 6.53
CA LEU A 45 10.25 13.38 5.34
C LEU A 45 8.84 13.06 4.83
N LEU A 46 8.50 11.78 4.67
CA LEU A 46 7.22 11.34 4.14
C LEU A 46 6.07 11.68 5.10
N ILE A 47 6.20 11.40 6.40
CA ILE A 47 5.16 11.75 7.38
C ILE A 47 4.90 13.25 7.39
N LYS A 48 5.95 14.08 7.41
CA LYS A 48 5.78 15.53 7.37
C LYS A 48 5.07 16.00 6.09
N ARG A 49 5.32 15.33 4.95
CA ARG A 49 4.72 15.67 3.66
C ARG A 49 3.25 15.28 3.58
N TYR A 50 2.85 14.17 4.19
CA TYR A 50 1.52 13.57 4.04
C TYR A 50 0.67 13.54 5.32
N ASP A 51 1.03 14.33 6.33
CA ASP A 51 0.32 14.37 7.63
C ASP A 51 -1.20 14.65 7.52
N SER A 52 -1.61 15.38 6.47
CA SER A 52 -3.02 15.67 6.19
C SER A 52 -3.71 14.68 5.25
N GLU A 53 -2.99 13.70 4.70
CA GLU A 53 -3.49 12.83 3.63
C GLU A 53 -4.01 11.51 4.16
N SER A 54 -5.33 11.36 4.20
CA SER A 54 -5.99 10.14 4.73
C SER A 54 -5.62 8.83 4.01
N ARG A 55 -5.17 8.91 2.75
CA ARG A 55 -4.73 7.75 1.95
C ARG A 55 -3.32 7.28 2.29
N VAL A 56 -2.49 8.11 2.93
CA VAL A 56 -1.10 7.80 3.27
C VAL A 56 -0.96 7.77 4.79
N THR A 57 -1.13 6.59 5.39
CA THR A 57 -1.02 6.43 6.85
C THR A 57 0.42 6.17 7.27
N SER A 58 0.76 6.51 8.52
CA SER A 58 2.07 6.21 9.10
C SER A 58 2.40 4.72 9.03
N THR A 59 1.41 3.86 9.29
CA THR A 59 1.55 2.41 9.17
C THR A 59 1.90 1.99 7.75
N LEU A 60 1.29 2.60 6.72
CA LEU A 60 1.60 2.30 5.33
C LEU A 60 3.05 2.66 4.98
N VAL A 61 3.50 3.86 5.40
CA VAL A 61 4.87 4.32 5.17
C VAL A 61 5.88 3.40 5.86
N VAL A 62 5.68 3.10 7.15
CA VAL A 62 6.57 2.19 7.89
C VAL A 62 6.63 0.82 7.21
N ARG A 63 5.49 0.21 6.90
CA ARG A 63 5.46 -1.12 6.25
C ARG A 63 6.16 -1.11 4.89
N THR A 64 6.03 -0.04 4.12
CA THR A 64 6.71 0.09 2.84
C THR A 64 8.22 0.04 3.01
N LEU A 65 8.75 0.84 3.95
CA LEU A 65 10.19 0.96 4.18
C LEU A 65 10.78 -0.26 4.92
N THR A 66 10.09 -0.76 5.94
CA THR A 66 10.65 -1.76 6.87
C THR A 66 10.15 -3.18 6.65
N ALA A 67 9.14 -3.40 5.80
CA ALA A 67 8.66 -4.74 5.44
C ALA A 67 8.83 -5.04 3.95
N ILE A 68 8.25 -4.22 3.07
CA ILE A 68 8.25 -4.48 1.62
C ILE A 68 9.68 -4.40 1.06
N VAL A 69 10.41 -3.31 1.27
CA VAL A 69 11.79 -3.18 0.75
C VAL A 69 12.71 -4.32 1.23
N PRO A 70 12.74 -4.69 2.53
CA PRO A 70 13.48 -5.87 2.99
C PRO A 70 13.01 -7.19 2.38
N GLU A 71 11.73 -7.36 2.09
CA GLU A 71 11.18 -8.54 1.40
C GLU A 71 11.70 -8.64 -0.03
N LEU A 72 11.66 -7.55 -0.81
CA LEU A 72 12.21 -7.49 -2.16
C LEU A 72 13.69 -7.90 -2.18
N ARG A 73 14.47 -7.45 -1.20
CA ARG A 73 15.88 -7.83 -1.07
C ARG A 73 16.04 -9.32 -0.77
N ARG A 74 15.21 -9.90 0.11
CA ARG A 74 15.23 -11.34 0.42
C ARG A 74 14.89 -12.21 -0.78
N GLU A 75 14.09 -11.70 -1.70
CA GLU A 75 13.75 -12.35 -2.97
C GLU A 75 14.85 -12.18 -4.05
N GLY A 76 15.94 -11.47 -3.73
CA GLY A 76 17.08 -11.30 -4.62
C GLY A 76 17.00 -10.08 -5.54
N LEU A 77 16.06 -9.16 -5.32
CA LEU A 77 15.99 -7.90 -6.07
C LEU A 77 17.00 -6.87 -5.52
N ASP A 78 17.62 -6.11 -6.42
CA ASP A 78 18.51 -5.02 -6.04
C ASP A 78 17.72 -3.78 -5.61
N THR A 79 17.64 -3.55 -4.30
CA THR A 79 16.95 -2.39 -3.72
C THR A 79 17.82 -1.13 -3.66
N THR A 80 19.10 -1.19 -4.04
CA THR A 80 20.02 -0.04 -3.93
C THR A 80 19.71 1.07 -4.94
N GLY A 81 19.02 0.72 -6.03
CA GLY A 81 18.52 1.68 -7.02
C GLY A 81 17.28 2.46 -6.58
N LEU A 82 16.61 2.07 -5.48
CA LEU A 82 15.47 2.79 -4.94
C LEU A 82 15.93 4.06 -4.22
N LYS A 83 15.59 5.23 -4.77
CA LYS A 83 15.94 6.54 -4.22
C LYS A 83 14.75 7.16 -3.51
N ASP A 84 15.00 8.09 -2.58
CA ASP A 84 13.96 8.83 -1.86
C ASP A 84 12.90 9.43 -2.80
N ASN A 85 13.30 9.95 -3.96
CA ASN A 85 12.37 10.50 -4.95
C ASN A 85 11.36 9.46 -5.47
N HIS A 86 11.74 8.19 -5.60
CA HIS A 86 10.80 7.14 -6.00
C HIS A 86 9.71 6.96 -4.95
N PHE A 87 10.06 7.01 -3.66
CA PHE A 87 9.09 6.91 -2.57
C PHE A 87 8.22 8.16 -2.47
N VAL A 88 8.79 9.36 -2.64
CA VAL A 88 8.01 10.61 -2.67
C VAL A 88 6.97 10.55 -3.80
N GLN A 89 7.38 10.23 -5.04
CA GLN A 89 6.44 10.10 -6.15
C GLN A 89 5.39 9.01 -5.90
N LEU A 90 5.80 7.86 -5.35
CA LEU A 90 4.89 6.76 -5.02
C LEU A 90 3.78 7.21 -4.06
N PHE A 91 4.14 7.92 -3.00
CA PHE A 91 3.16 8.39 -2.03
C PHE A 91 2.37 9.61 -2.51
N ASP A 92 2.93 10.46 -3.39
CA ASP A 92 2.17 11.52 -4.09
C ASP A 92 1.03 10.90 -4.90
N MET A 93 1.31 9.87 -5.72
CA MET A 93 0.30 9.19 -6.53
C MET A 93 -0.78 8.50 -5.69
N ILE A 94 -0.43 7.96 -4.51
CA ILE A 94 -1.39 7.35 -3.58
C ILE A 94 -2.24 8.44 -2.89
N ALA A 95 -1.62 9.55 -2.46
CA ALA A 95 -2.32 10.68 -1.86
C ALA A 95 -3.33 11.30 -2.83
N GLU A 96 -2.98 11.42 -4.11
CA GLU A 96 -3.87 11.88 -5.18
C GLU A 96 -4.96 10.86 -5.55
N GLY A 97 -4.78 9.58 -5.20
CA GLY A 97 -5.66 8.49 -5.62
C GLY A 97 -5.44 8.05 -7.07
N THR A 98 -4.33 8.45 -7.68
CA THR A 98 -3.90 8.06 -9.03
C THR A 98 -3.62 6.56 -9.13
N ILE A 99 -3.10 5.96 -8.05
CA ILE A 99 -2.91 4.51 -7.89
C ILE A 99 -3.42 4.05 -6.53
N ALA A 100 -3.80 2.78 -6.42
CA ALA A 100 -4.15 2.14 -5.15
C ALA A 100 -2.91 1.85 -4.30
N LYS A 101 -3.08 1.72 -2.96
CA LYS A 101 -1.98 1.35 -2.05
C LYS A 101 -1.41 -0.06 -2.36
N GLU A 102 -2.20 -0.93 -2.95
CA GLU A 102 -1.82 -2.27 -3.40
C GLU A 102 -0.81 -2.24 -4.55
N ALA A 103 -0.68 -1.10 -5.25
CA ALA A 103 0.30 -0.89 -6.30
C ALA A 103 1.74 -0.82 -5.78
N ILE A 104 1.95 -0.52 -4.48
CA ILE A 104 3.28 -0.26 -3.90
C ILE A 104 4.27 -1.38 -4.21
N ASP A 105 3.89 -2.63 -3.94
CA ASP A 105 4.78 -3.78 -4.15
C ASP A 105 5.14 -3.95 -5.63
N HIS A 106 4.17 -3.82 -6.52
CA HIS A 106 4.37 -3.92 -7.97
C HIS A 106 5.28 -2.82 -8.51
N VAL A 107 5.05 -1.56 -8.09
CA VAL A 107 5.86 -0.40 -8.50
C VAL A 107 7.30 -0.55 -8.01
N LEU A 108 7.51 -0.87 -6.72
CA LEU A 108 8.85 -1.03 -6.18
C LEU A 108 9.62 -2.20 -6.83
N ARG A 109 8.94 -3.32 -7.11
CA ARG A 109 9.53 -4.45 -7.87
C ARG A 109 9.98 -4.03 -9.27
N TYR A 110 9.18 -3.22 -9.95
CA TYR A 110 9.51 -2.73 -11.27
C TYR A 110 10.73 -1.80 -11.22
N LEU A 111 10.77 -0.88 -10.26
CA LEU A 111 11.88 0.06 -10.08
C LEU A 111 13.18 -0.63 -9.65
N CYS A 112 13.11 -1.73 -8.89
CA CYS A 112 14.30 -2.55 -8.62
C CYS A 112 14.92 -3.15 -9.89
N LYS A 113 14.12 -3.39 -10.93
CA LYS A 113 14.58 -3.93 -12.23
C LYS A 113 14.95 -2.83 -13.23
N ASN A 114 14.39 -1.63 -13.06
CA ASN A 114 14.54 -0.49 -13.95
C ASN A 114 14.83 0.79 -13.12
N PRO A 115 15.99 0.89 -12.45
CA PRO A 115 16.30 1.95 -11.48
C PRO A 115 16.45 3.35 -12.10
N GLU A 116 16.52 3.44 -13.43
CA GLU A 116 16.53 4.68 -14.20
C GLU A 116 15.13 5.27 -14.45
N LYS A 117 14.08 4.48 -14.24
CA LYS A 117 12.68 4.87 -14.45
C LYS A 117 12.12 5.63 -13.24
N THR A 118 11.15 6.49 -13.52
CA THR A 118 10.38 7.18 -12.48
C THR A 118 9.27 6.28 -11.94
N THR A 119 8.70 6.63 -10.79
CA THR A 119 7.53 5.92 -10.25
C THR A 119 6.32 6.04 -11.19
N GLU A 120 6.15 7.20 -11.83
CA GLU A 120 5.10 7.42 -12.82
C GLU A 120 5.27 6.51 -14.04
N ASP A 121 6.50 6.37 -14.55
CA ASP A 121 6.79 5.41 -15.64
C ASP A 121 6.40 3.99 -15.21
N ALA A 122 6.80 3.57 -14.01
CA ALA A 122 6.48 2.24 -13.48
C ALA A 122 4.97 2.01 -13.38
N ALA A 123 4.22 3.00 -12.87
CA ALA A 123 2.77 2.92 -12.75
C ALA A 123 2.08 2.87 -14.12
N SER A 124 2.58 3.62 -15.11
CA SER A 124 2.07 3.62 -16.48
C SER A 124 2.36 2.29 -17.19
N ASP A 125 3.60 1.82 -17.15
CA ASP A 125 4.04 0.56 -17.78
C ASP A 125 3.31 -0.66 -17.21
N LEU A 126 2.93 -0.61 -15.93
CA LEU A 126 2.16 -1.65 -15.25
C LEU A 126 0.63 -1.48 -15.38
N SER A 127 0.16 -0.45 -16.09
CA SER A 127 -1.28 -0.13 -16.22
C SER A 127 -1.99 -0.04 -14.86
N LEU A 128 -1.34 0.63 -13.90
CA LEU A 128 -1.85 0.85 -12.53
C LEU A 128 -2.57 2.19 -12.37
N ILE A 129 -2.38 3.11 -13.33
CA ILE A 129 -2.99 4.44 -13.32
C ILE A 129 -4.47 4.32 -13.66
N GLY A 130 -5.32 4.91 -12.81
CA GLY A 130 -6.71 5.22 -13.19
C GLY A 130 -7.63 4.01 -13.36
N VAL A 131 -7.22 2.80 -12.95
CA VAL A 131 -8.09 1.63 -12.90
C VAL A 131 -9.15 1.87 -11.83
N GLY A 132 -10.26 2.45 -12.29
CA GLY A 132 -11.26 3.08 -11.44
C GLY A 132 -12.25 2.09 -10.83
N LYS A 133 -13.05 2.61 -9.89
CA LYS A 133 -14.24 1.92 -9.36
C LYS A 133 -15.21 1.46 -10.46
N VAL A 134 -15.23 2.16 -11.60
CA VAL A 134 -16.14 1.87 -12.71
C VAL A 134 -15.73 0.59 -13.44
N GLU A 135 -14.46 0.45 -13.83
CA GLU A 135 -13.98 -0.74 -14.54
C GLU A 135 -14.14 -2.02 -13.71
N ILE A 136 -13.88 -1.94 -12.41
CA ILE A 136 -14.10 -3.08 -11.51
C ILE A 136 -15.58 -3.40 -11.32
N GLU A 137 -16.45 -2.38 -11.24
CA GLU A 137 -17.88 -2.60 -11.09
C GLU A 137 -18.47 -3.28 -12.33
N GLU A 138 -18.11 -2.80 -13.53
CA GLU A 138 -18.50 -3.42 -14.81
C GLU A 138 -18.02 -4.87 -14.91
N PHE A 139 -16.75 -5.14 -14.56
CA PHE A 139 -16.21 -6.50 -14.56
C PHE A 139 -16.94 -7.41 -13.57
N ILE A 140 -17.24 -6.92 -12.36
CA ILE A 140 -17.94 -7.71 -11.34
C ILE A 140 -19.36 -8.02 -11.80
N VAL A 141 -20.07 -7.07 -12.41
CA VAL A 141 -21.42 -7.30 -12.96
C VAL A 141 -21.38 -8.42 -13.99
N GLN A 142 -20.48 -8.34 -14.97
CA GLN A 142 -20.30 -9.40 -15.97
C GLN A 142 -19.93 -10.74 -15.33
N LEU A 143 -19.03 -10.75 -14.35
CA LEU A 143 -18.65 -11.97 -13.65
C LEU A 143 -19.83 -12.62 -12.90
N VAL A 144 -20.71 -11.81 -12.29
CA VAL A 144 -21.92 -12.30 -11.62
C VAL A 144 -22.88 -12.90 -12.64
N GLU A 145 -23.11 -12.24 -13.77
CA GLU A 145 -23.93 -12.75 -14.88
C GLU A 145 -23.38 -14.07 -15.45
N GLU A 146 -22.07 -14.17 -15.64
CA GLU A 146 -21.43 -15.39 -16.15
C GLU A 146 -21.40 -16.55 -15.14
N LYS A 147 -21.56 -16.27 -13.84
CA LYS A 147 -21.41 -17.25 -12.76
C LYS A 147 -22.69 -17.44 -11.95
N GLN A 148 -23.85 -17.09 -12.50
CA GLN A 148 -25.17 -17.24 -11.88
C GLN A 148 -25.39 -18.64 -11.31
N ASP A 149 -25.19 -19.70 -12.09
CA ASP A 149 -25.36 -21.09 -11.62
C ASP A 149 -24.53 -21.40 -10.38
N PHE A 150 -23.27 -20.94 -10.37
CA PHE A 150 -22.36 -21.14 -9.24
C PHE A 150 -22.78 -20.32 -8.03
N ILE A 151 -23.26 -19.09 -8.24
CA ILE A 151 -23.77 -18.22 -7.18
C ILE A 151 -25.05 -18.80 -6.57
N ASN A 152 -25.95 -19.35 -7.38
CA ASN A 152 -27.17 -20.00 -6.92
C ASN A 152 -26.88 -21.27 -6.10
N GLU A 153 -25.84 -22.03 -6.47
CA GLU A 153 -25.42 -23.20 -5.71
C GLU A 153 -24.75 -22.83 -4.37
N LYS A 154 -23.91 -21.79 -4.34
CA LYS A 154 -23.06 -21.45 -3.17
C LYS A 154 -23.59 -20.30 -2.32
N GLY A 155 -24.58 -19.55 -2.80
CA GLY A 155 -25.04 -18.29 -2.21
C GLY A 155 -23.87 -17.32 -1.96
N MET A 156 -23.90 -16.67 -0.80
CA MET A 156 -22.81 -15.78 -0.36
C MET A 156 -21.44 -16.47 -0.22
N GLY A 157 -21.40 -17.81 -0.17
CA GLY A 157 -20.16 -18.58 -0.20
C GLY A 157 -19.36 -18.44 -1.52
N ALA A 158 -20.00 -17.94 -2.59
CA ALA A 158 -19.35 -17.68 -3.88
C ALA A 158 -18.33 -16.53 -3.85
N VAL A 159 -18.42 -15.61 -2.88
CA VAL A 159 -17.55 -14.42 -2.79
C VAL A 159 -16.06 -14.81 -2.78
N GLY A 160 -15.66 -15.80 -1.98
CA GLY A 160 -14.26 -16.22 -1.87
C GLY A 160 -13.68 -16.78 -3.19
N PRO A 161 -14.32 -17.77 -3.83
CA PRO A 161 -13.89 -18.27 -5.13
C PRO A 161 -13.88 -17.20 -6.23
N LEU A 162 -14.91 -16.35 -6.30
CA LEU A 162 -15.02 -15.31 -7.32
C LEU A 162 -14.03 -14.16 -7.09
N MET A 163 -13.67 -13.86 -5.84
CA MET A 163 -12.58 -12.94 -5.49
C MET A 163 -11.28 -13.33 -6.20
N GLY A 164 -10.96 -14.62 -6.25
CA GLY A 164 -9.77 -15.11 -6.94
C GLY A 164 -9.76 -14.80 -8.44
N ILE A 165 -10.93 -14.66 -9.07
CA ILE A 165 -11.07 -14.29 -10.49
C ILE A 165 -10.89 -12.78 -10.65
N VAL A 166 -11.59 -11.96 -9.85
CA VAL A 166 -11.44 -10.51 -9.91
C VAL A 166 -10.00 -10.09 -9.61
N MET A 167 -9.38 -10.71 -8.61
CA MET A 167 -7.98 -10.44 -8.25
C MET A 167 -6.96 -10.98 -9.26
N LYS A 168 -7.33 -11.77 -10.27
CA LYS A 168 -6.40 -12.04 -11.38
C LYS A 168 -6.28 -10.85 -12.31
N GLU A 169 -7.37 -10.11 -12.50
CA GLU A 169 -7.45 -8.98 -13.43
C GLU A 169 -7.06 -7.65 -12.78
N PHE A 170 -7.46 -7.45 -11.51
CA PHE A 170 -7.36 -6.17 -10.80
C PHE A 170 -6.33 -6.14 -9.66
N ARG A 171 -5.52 -7.19 -9.47
CA ARG A 171 -4.48 -7.20 -8.42
C ARG A 171 -3.50 -6.05 -8.64
N GLY A 172 -3.23 -5.32 -7.56
CA GLY A 172 -2.34 -4.15 -7.57
C GLY A 172 -3.00 -2.89 -8.13
N LYS A 173 -4.11 -3.02 -8.87
CA LYS A 173 -4.83 -1.92 -9.49
C LYS A 173 -5.92 -1.34 -8.58
N VAL A 174 -6.61 -2.19 -7.82
CA VAL A 174 -7.73 -1.80 -6.94
C VAL A 174 -7.53 -2.31 -5.52
N ASP A 175 -8.02 -1.54 -4.55
CA ASP A 175 -8.03 -1.92 -3.13
C ASP A 175 -8.83 -3.21 -2.92
N GLY A 176 -8.20 -4.21 -2.29
CA GLY A 176 -8.80 -5.52 -2.08
C GLY A 176 -10.06 -5.47 -1.21
N GLN A 177 -10.15 -4.51 -0.29
CA GLN A 177 -11.35 -4.26 0.50
C GLN A 177 -12.46 -3.67 -0.37
N VAL A 178 -12.13 -2.77 -1.30
CA VAL A 178 -13.10 -2.25 -2.27
C VAL A 178 -13.62 -3.38 -3.16
N VAL A 179 -12.73 -4.25 -3.67
CA VAL A 179 -13.11 -5.43 -4.46
C VAL A 179 -14.05 -6.33 -3.68
N ASN A 180 -13.72 -6.62 -2.42
CA ASN A 180 -14.52 -7.50 -1.56
C ASN A 180 -15.93 -6.95 -1.35
N ASN A 181 -16.01 -5.68 -0.96
CA ASN A 181 -17.27 -5.03 -0.67
C ASN A 181 -18.15 -4.96 -1.92
N THR A 182 -17.61 -4.54 -3.07
CA THR A 182 -18.35 -4.46 -4.33
C THR A 182 -18.85 -5.83 -4.77
N LEU A 183 -18.00 -6.87 -4.73
CA LEU A 183 -18.37 -8.23 -5.14
C LEU A 183 -19.45 -8.82 -4.22
N ALA A 184 -19.29 -8.69 -2.90
CA ALA A 184 -20.25 -9.17 -1.92
C ALA A 184 -21.60 -8.46 -2.05
N GLN A 185 -21.59 -7.15 -2.33
CA GLN A 185 -22.80 -6.38 -2.57
C GLN A 185 -23.53 -6.87 -3.82
N LYS A 186 -22.85 -7.00 -4.97
CA LYS A 186 -23.48 -7.43 -6.23
C LYS A 186 -24.04 -8.85 -6.16
N ILE A 187 -23.35 -9.78 -5.51
CA ILE A 187 -23.85 -11.14 -5.28
C ILE A 187 -25.11 -11.11 -4.41
N LYS A 188 -25.11 -10.28 -3.35
CA LYS A 188 -26.28 -10.15 -2.48
C LYS A 188 -27.48 -9.56 -3.23
N GLU A 189 -27.27 -8.53 -4.05
CA GLU A 189 -28.30 -7.93 -4.90
C GLU A 189 -28.90 -9.00 -5.83
N TYR A 190 -28.06 -9.74 -6.56
CA TYR A 190 -28.49 -10.83 -7.43
C TYR A 190 -29.34 -11.89 -6.69
N LEU A 191 -28.88 -12.37 -5.52
CA LEU A 191 -29.61 -13.35 -4.71
C LEU A 191 -30.92 -12.81 -4.07
N SER A 192 -31.12 -11.50 -4.05
CA SER A 192 -32.32 -10.86 -3.50
C SER A 192 -33.37 -10.54 -4.58
N GLU A 193 -32.96 -10.58 -5.85
CA GLU A 193 -33.81 -10.33 -7.02
C GLU A 193 -34.41 -11.63 -7.63
N GLU A 194 -33.91 -12.80 -7.23
CA GLU A 194 -34.52 -14.13 -7.43
C GLU A 194 -35.46 -14.53 -6.28
#